data_AF-A0A0F9I193-F1
#
_entry.id   AF-A0A0F9I193-F1
#
_cell.length_a   1.000
_cell.length_b   1.000
_cell.length_c   1.000
_cell.angle_alpha   90.00
_cell.angle_beta   90.00
_cell.angle_gamma   90.00
#
_symmetry.space_group_name_H-M   'P 1'
#
loop_
_entity.id
_entity.type
_entity.pdbx_description
1 polymer ?
#
loop_
_entity_poly.entity_id
_entity_poly.type
_entity_poly.pdbx_seq_one_letter_code
_entity_poly.pdbx_strand_id
1 'polypeptide(L)'
;MAIVEKTTHTRDAQGNLISQFKGKTDLDFYIASFTDSLAELEGVLFDIFENTLTISATTGANLDVLGELVGVEREGRTDSLYAMRIAAQILLNIGSGTIEDIIAIIDSMTGGSNVIEVTEPLFPAFFEVETLNILTAGLGAEVGALVASAKPAAVGGQFSFFESAPPFTFDTASFGFDDGKLAGVVGF
;
A
#
# COMPACT_ATOMS: atom_id res chain seq x y z
N MET A 1 -2.30 13.04 14.13
CA MET A 1 -2.55 14.49 14.02
C MET A 1 -2.72 14.77 12.54
N ALA A 2 -3.93 15.10 12.09
CA ALA A 2 -4.22 15.31 10.67
C ALA A 2 -3.84 16.76 10.29
N ILE A 3 -3.08 16.92 9.22
CA ILE A 3 -2.75 18.22 8.64
C ILE A 3 -3.93 18.59 7.72
N VAL A 4 -4.45 19.81 7.82
CA VAL A 4 -5.66 20.26 7.10
C VAL A 4 -5.34 21.50 6.29
N GLU A 5 -5.69 21.48 5.00
CA GLU A 5 -5.52 22.62 4.09
C GLU A 5 -6.41 23.79 4.53
N LYS A 6 -5.82 24.98 4.59
CA LYS A 6 -6.49 26.20 4.97
C LYS A 6 -6.88 27.02 3.75
N THR A 7 -8.15 27.02 3.39
CA THR A 7 -8.66 27.75 2.22
C THR A 7 -9.03 29.22 2.51
N THR A 8 -8.86 29.71 3.74
CA THR A 8 -9.42 31.00 4.20
C THR A 8 -8.38 32.09 4.49
N HIS A 9 -7.20 32.02 3.89
CA HIS A 9 -6.09 32.95 4.15
C HIS A 9 -6.46 34.42 4.06
N THR A 10 -7.08 34.82 2.94
CA THR A 10 -7.46 36.22 2.67
C THR A 10 -8.47 36.73 3.70
N ARG A 11 -9.49 35.91 4.01
CA ARG A 11 -10.52 36.25 5.00
C ARG A 11 -9.92 36.42 6.41
N ASP A 12 -9.00 35.54 6.79
CA ASP A 12 -8.41 35.56 8.13
C ASP A 12 -7.44 36.73 8.28
N ALA A 13 -6.65 37.03 7.24
CA ALA A 13 -5.76 38.19 7.22
C ALA A 13 -6.55 39.51 7.32
N GLN A 14 -7.64 39.65 6.58
CA GLN A 14 -8.54 40.80 6.67
C GLN A 14 -9.23 40.89 8.05
N GLY A 15 -9.58 39.74 8.64
CA GLY A 15 -10.18 39.65 9.98
C GLY A 15 -9.25 40.14 11.10
N ASN A 16 -7.94 39.91 10.94
CA ASN A 16 -6.88 40.26 11.89
C ASN A 16 -6.46 41.74 11.83
N LEU A 17 -6.98 42.53 10.89
CA LEU A 17 -6.73 43.96 10.84
C LEU A 17 -7.29 44.66 12.09
N ILE A 18 -6.59 45.69 12.56
CA ILE A 18 -7.12 46.59 13.58
C ILE A 18 -8.31 47.41 13.01
N SER A 19 -9.25 47.80 13.87
CA SER A 19 -10.55 48.38 13.46
C SER A 19 -10.44 49.56 12.49
N GLN A 20 -9.43 50.41 12.64
CA GLN A 20 -9.19 51.58 11.77
C GLN A 20 -8.87 51.22 10.31
N PHE A 21 -8.44 49.99 10.05
CA PHE A 21 -8.02 49.51 8.73
C PHE A 21 -9.02 48.54 8.09
N LYS A 22 -10.10 48.15 8.79
CA LYS A 22 -11.12 47.26 8.24
C LYS A 22 -11.97 47.98 7.19
N GLY A 23 -12.21 47.31 6.06
CA GLY A 23 -13.07 47.81 4.98
C GLY A 23 -12.40 48.89 4.12
N LYS A 24 -11.07 49.03 4.19
CA LYS A 24 -10.30 49.91 3.32
C LYS A 24 -9.94 49.15 2.05
N THR A 25 -10.64 49.46 0.95
CA THR A 25 -10.56 48.72 -0.32
C THR A 25 -9.14 48.55 -0.84
N ASP A 26 -8.32 49.60 -0.84
CA ASP A 26 -6.93 49.53 -1.35
C ASP A 26 -6.03 48.63 -0.49
N LEU A 27 -6.22 48.66 0.83
CA LEU A 27 -5.45 47.83 1.75
C LEU A 27 -5.90 46.37 1.67
N ASP A 28 -7.20 46.13 1.54
CA ASP A 28 -7.76 44.79 1.35
C ASP A 28 -7.24 44.16 0.05
N PHE A 29 -7.14 44.92 -1.03
CA PHE A 29 -6.52 44.46 -2.29
C PHE A 29 -5.03 44.16 -2.13
N TYR A 30 -4.29 45.02 -1.43
CA TYR A 30 -2.87 44.78 -1.18
C TYR A 30 -2.67 43.49 -0.39
N ILE A 31 -3.44 43.28 0.69
CA ILE A 31 -3.35 42.06 1.52
C ILE A 31 -3.76 40.82 0.71
N ALA A 32 -4.84 40.91 -0.07
CA ALA A 32 -5.31 39.82 -0.92
C ALA A 32 -4.20 39.32 -1.85
N SER A 33 -3.41 40.21 -2.47
CA SER A 33 -2.32 39.81 -3.36
C SER A 33 -1.27 38.90 -2.70
N PHE A 34 -0.97 39.12 -1.41
CA PHE A 34 -0.04 38.26 -0.65
C PHE A 34 -0.70 36.98 -0.20
N THR A 35 -1.94 37.04 0.30
CA THR A 35 -2.64 35.85 0.80
C THR A 35 -3.06 34.90 -0.30
N ASP A 36 -3.35 35.41 -1.50
CA ASP A 36 -3.66 34.59 -2.67
C ASP A 36 -2.42 33.82 -3.14
N SER A 37 -1.25 34.48 -3.15
CA SER A 37 0.03 33.81 -3.45
C SER A 37 0.37 32.74 -2.40
N LEU A 38 0.06 33.00 -1.13
CA LEU A 38 0.22 32.02 -0.06
C LEU A 38 -0.73 30.83 -0.21
N ALA A 39 -1.99 31.09 -0.58
CA ALA A 39 -2.98 30.05 -0.83
C ALA A 39 -2.56 29.15 -2.00
N GLU A 40 -2.02 29.73 -3.07
CA GLU A 40 -1.48 28.96 -4.21
C GLU A 40 -0.29 28.09 -3.78
N LEU A 41 0.64 28.63 -3.00
CA LEU A 41 1.77 27.86 -2.47
C LEU A 41 1.33 26.71 -1.57
N GLU A 42 0.35 26.95 -0.69
CA GLU A 42 -0.22 25.90 0.15
C GLU A 42 -0.90 24.83 -0.68
N GLY A 43 -1.70 25.21 -1.69
CA GLY A 43 -2.33 24.26 -2.60
C GLY A 43 -1.30 23.36 -3.30
N VAL A 44 -0.20 23.93 -3.79
CA VAL A 44 0.91 23.14 -4.37
C VAL A 44 1.56 22.21 -3.34
N LEU A 45 1.75 22.69 -2.10
CA LEU A 45 2.34 21.87 -1.04
C LEU A 45 1.43 20.67 -0.70
N PHE A 46 0.13 20.90 -0.55
CA PHE A 46 -0.84 19.84 -0.28
C PHE A 46 -0.98 18.87 -1.45
N ASP A 47 -0.92 19.36 -2.70
CA ASP A 47 -0.89 18.49 -3.88
C ASP A 47 0.33 17.56 -3.87
N ILE A 48 1.50 18.05 -3.45
CA ILE A 48 2.69 17.20 -3.28
C ILE A 48 2.46 16.16 -2.18
N PHE A 49 1.94 16.56 -1.02
CA PHE A 49 1.71 15.63 0.09
C PHE A 49 0.66 14.56 -0.23
N GLU A 50 -0.48 14.95 -0.81
CA GLU A 50 -1.60 14.06 -1.04
C GLU A 50 -1.43 13.24 -2.32
N ASN A 51 -1.00 13.85 -3.41
CA ASN A 51 -1.03 13.23 -4.74
C ASN A 51 0.34 12.74 -5.24
N THR A 52 1.44 13.26 -4.68
CA THR A 52 2.80 12.91 -5.17
C THR A 52 3.57 11.98 -4.23
N LEU A 53 3.39 12.13 -2.91
CA LEU A 53 4.11 11.35 -1.90
C LEU A 53 3.33 10.13 -1.40
N THR A 54 2.03 10.04 -1.71
CA THR A 54 1.18 8.96 -1.21
C THR A 54 0.99 7.88 -2.28
N ILE A 55 1.44 6.65 -1.99
CA ILE A 55 1.42 5.51 -2.93
C ILE A 55 0.01 5.19 -3.45
N SER A 56 -1.04 5.40 -2.63
CA SER A 56 -2.42 5.11 -3.02
C SER A 56 -3.03 6.09 -4.02
N ALA A 57 -2.49 7.31 -4.12
CA ALA A 57 -3.00 8.38 -4.98
C ALA A 57 -2.04 8.72 -6.14
N THR A 58 -0.76 8.34 -6.02
CA THR A 58 0.27 8.64 -7.01
C THR A 58 0.12 7.77 -8.25
N THR A 59 0.25 8.36 -9.44
CA THR A 59 0.15 7.65 -10.73
C THR A 59 1.28 8.08 -11.67
N GLY A 60 1.54 7.27 -12.71
CA GLY A 60 2.50 7.58 -13.76
C GLY A 60 3.94 7.79 -13.26
N ALA A 61 4.60 8.85 -13.75
CA ALA A 61 6.02 9.09 -13.53
C ALA A 61 6.42 9.27 -12.05
N ASN A 62 5.54 9.86 -11.24
CA ASN A 62 5.81 10.01 -9.81
C ASN A 62 5.86 8.65 -9.11
N LEU A 63 5.04 7.69 -9.55
CA LEU A 63 5.06 6.33 -9.03
C LEU A 63 6.34 5.58 -9.46
N ASP A 64 6.82 5.85 -10.67
CA ASP A 64 8.09 5.31 -11.16
C ASP A 64 9.28 5.80 -10.31
N VAL A 65 9.31 7.09 -9.94
CA VAL A 65 10.32 7.66 -9.03
C VAL A 65 10.26 7.00 -7.64
N LEU A 66 9.05 6.75 -7.12
CA LEU A 66 8.89 6.04 -5.85
C LEU A 66 9.39 4.60 -5.92
N GLY A 67 9.14 3.90 -7.02
CA GLY A 67 9.67 2.55 -7.21
C GLY A 67 11.19 2.52 -7.32
N GLU A 68 11.80 3.46 -8.06
CA GLU A 68 13.26 3.60 -8.12
C GLU A 68 13.87 3.83 -6.73
N LEU A 69 13.25 4.68 -5.91
CA LEU A 69 13.68 4.97 -4.55
C LEU A 69 13.70 3.72 -3.66
N VAL A 70 12.71 2.84 -3.84
CA VAL A 70 12.52 1.64 -3.03
C VAL A 70 13.24 0.42 -3.63
N GLY A 71 13.73 0.52 -4.87
CA GLY A 71 14.45 -0.54 -5.59
C GLY A 71 13.53 -1.52 -6.33
N VAL A 72 12.35 -1.08 -6.76
CA VAL A 72 11.39 -1.88 -7.53
C VAL A 72 11.30 -1.32 -8.95
N GLU A 73 11.55 -2.16 -9.94
CA GLU A 73 11.26 -1.83 -11.34
C GLU A 73 9.81 -2.13 -11.70
N ARG A 74 9.25 -1.39 -12.67
CA ARG A 74 7.85 -1.54 -13.07
C ARG A 74 7.54 -2.89 -13.71
N GLU A 75 8.48 -3.45 -14.47
CA GLU A 75 8.36 -4.74 -15.20
C GLU A 75 7.03 -4.88 -15.99
N GLY A 76 6.50 -3.77 -16.54
CA GLY A 76 5.25 -3.77 -17.29
C GLY A 76 3.96 -3.83 -16.45
N ARG A 77 4.04 -3.71 -15.12
CA ARG A 77 2.88 -3.63 -14.23
C ARG A 77 2.05 -2.36 -14.48
N THR A 78 0.73 -2.49 -14.29
CA THR A 78 -0.18 -1.35 -14.20
C THR A 78 0.10 -0.55 -12.94
N ASP A 79 -0.30 0.72 -12.89
CA ASP A 79 -0.06 1.59 -11.72
C ASP A 79 -0.61 0.98 -10.43
N SER A 80 -1.78 0.34 -10.48
CA SER A 80 -2.38 -0.35 -9.33
C SER A 80 -1.52 -1.52 -8.82
N LEU A 81 -1.08 -2.41 -9.72
CA LEU A 81 -0.23 -3.56 -9.37
C LEU A 81 1.15 -3.10 -8.92
N TYR A 82 1.67 -2.04 -9.54
CA TYR A 82 2.98 -1.48 -9.20
C TYR A 82 2.97 -0.79 -7.83
N ALA A 83 1.93 -0.03 -7.51
CA ALA A 83 1.75 0.58 -6.20
C ALA A 83 1.69 -0.48 -5.08
N MET A 84 0.95 -1.58 -5.28
CA MET A 84 0.91 -2.70 -4.33
C MET A 84 2.30 -3.33 -4.13
N ARG A 85 3.06 -3.50 -5.23
CA ARG A 85 4.42 -4.07 -5.18
C ARG A 85 5.42 -3.16 -4.47
N ILE A 86 5.33 -1.85 -4.67
CA ILE A 86 6.14 -0.85 -3.97
C ILE A 86 5.81 -0.86 -2.47
N ALA A 87 4.53 -0.87 -2.11
CA ALA A 87 4.10 -0.95 -0.71
C ALA A 87 4.65 -2.20 -0.01
N ALA A 88 4.58 -3.37 -0.67
CA ALA A 88 5.17 -4.60 -0.16
C ALA A 88 6.70 -4.53 -0.01
N GLN A 89 7.40 -3.85 -0.93
CA GLN A 89 8.85 -3.66 -0.81
C GLN A 89 9.22 -2.71 0.33
N ILE A 90 8.42 -1.67 0.58
CA ILE A 90 8.64 -0.77 1.71
C ILE A 90 8.52 -1.57 3.02
N LEU A 91 7.47 -2.40 3.15
CA LEU A 91 7.30 -3.28 4.30
C LEU A 91 8.48 -4.24 4.47
N LEU A 92 8.99 -4.82 3.38
CA LEU A 92 10.18 -5.65 3.39
C LEU A 92 11.43 -4.88 3.88
N ASN A 93 11.60 -3.64 3.44
CA ASN A 93 12.78 -2.83 3.78
C ASN A 93 12.76 -2.32 5.23
N ILE A 94 11.58 -2.08 5.81
CA ILE A 94 11.44 -1.59 7.20
C ILE A 94 11.19 -2.72 8.21
N GLY A 95 10.71 -3.86 7.74
CA GLY A 95 10.30 -4.99 8.56
C GLY A 95 11.49 -5.68 9.21
N SER A 96 11.19 -6.40 10.30
CA SER A 96 12.17 -7.19 11.06
C SER A 96 12.07 -8.69 10.78
N GLY A 97 11.17 -9.09 9.90
CA GLY A 97 10.90 -10.49 9.55
C GLY A 97 10.03 -11.21 10.59
N THR A 98 9.24 -10.47 11.37
CA THR A 98 8.22 -11.06 12.25
C THR A 98 7.06 -11.62 11.44
N ILE A 99 6.23 -12.48 12.06
CA ILE A 99 5.06 -13.05 11.40
C ILE A 99 4.10 -11.95 10.95
N GLU A 100 3.98 -10.89 11.73
CA GLU A 100 3.13 -9.73 11.49
C GLU A 100 3.66 -8.91 10.31
N ASP A 101 4.98 -8.77 10.18
CA ASP A 101 5.61 -8.18 9.00
C ASP A 101 5.32 -9.03 7.75
N ILE A 102 5.40 -10.37 7.87
CA ILE A 102 5.12 -11.32 6.78
C ILE A 102 3.66 -11.24 6.35
N ILE A 103 2.72 -11.25 7.30
CA ILE A 103 1.28 -11.09 7.04
C ILE A 103 1.05 -9.75 6.35
N ALA A 104 1.65 -8.66 6.82
CA ALA A 104 1.49 -7.34 6.19
C ALA A 104 1.99 -7.31 4.74
N ILE A 105 3.10 -7.99 4.43
CA ILE A 105 3.62 -8.11 3.06
C ILE A 105 2.63 -8.88 2.17
N ILE A 106 2.13 -10.02 2.65
CA ILE A 106 1.16 -10.85 1.90
C ILE A 106 -0.14 -10.06 1.69
N ASP A 107 -0.63 -9.37 2.71
CA ASP A 107 -1.85 -8.58 2.68
C ASP A 107 -1.74 -7.41 1.68
N SER A 108 -0.60 -6.71 1.68
CA SER A 108 -0.31 -5.63 0.72
C SER A 108 -0.30 -6.10 -0.73
N MET A 109 0.15 -7.32 -1.01
CA MET A 109 0.20 -7.89 -2.37
C MET A 109 -1.14 -8.48 -2.82
N THR A 110 -1.97 -8.90 -1.87
CA THR A 110 -3.26 -9.55 -2.14
C THR A 110 -4.46 -8.60 -2.03
N GLY A 111 -4.24 -7.35 -1.61
CA GLY A 111 -5.25 -6.30 -1.59
C GLY A 111 -6.13 -6.31 -0.33
N GLY A 112 -5.64 -6.79 0.81
CA GLY A 112 -6.30 -6.55 2.10
C GLY A 112 -7.49 -7.45 2.44
N SER A 113 -7.91 -8.34 1.53
CA SER A 113 -9.22 -9.00 1.60
C SER A 113 -9.15 -10.52 1.75
N ASN A 114 -7.94 -11.09 1.71
CA ASN A 114 -7.76 -12.52 1.79
C ASN A 114 -7.60 -12.97 3.23
N VAL A 115 -8.20 -14.11 3.56
CA VAL A 115 -7.92 -14.77 4.83
C VAL A 115 -6.50 -15.34 4.74
N ILE A 116 -5.65 -14.91 5.67
CA ILE A 116 -4.28 -15.40 5.83
C ILE A 116 -4.24 -16.20 7.12
N GLU A 117 -3.94 -17.50 7.00
CA GLU A 117 -3.79 -18.40 8.13
C GLU A 117 -2.30 -18.69 8.33
N VAL A 118 -1.82 -18.62 9.57
CA VAL A 118 -0.43 -18.90 9.91
C VAL A 118 -0.40 -20.03 10.92
N THR A 119 0.37 -21.07 10.63
CA THR A 119 0.58 -22.22 11.50
C THR A 119 2.07 -22.37 11.80
N GLU A 120 2.42 -22.62 13.05
CA GLU A 120 3.81 -22.80 13.48
C GLU A 120 4.04 -24.26 13.92
N PRO A 121 4.24 -25.21 12.98
CA PRO A 121 4.39 -26.62 13.35
C PRO A 121 5.70 -26.89 14.11
N LEU A 122 6.74 -26.05 13.94
CA LEU A 122 8.00 -26.17 14.66
C LEU A 122 8.56 -24.79 15.04
N PHE A 123 8.11 -24.25 16.17
CA PHE A 123 8.64 -22.99 16.70
C PHE A 123 10.07 -23.15 17.28
N PRO A 124 11.03 -22.24 17.00
CA PRO A 124 10.95 -21.05 16.14
C PRO A 124 11.53 -21.28 14.72
N ALA A 125 11.73 -22.53 14.31
CA ALA A 125 12.51 -22.87 13.13
C ALA A 125 11.68 -23.00 11.83
N PHE A 126 10.36 -23.12 11.93
CA PHE A 126 9.47 -23.29 10.77
C PHE A 126 8.07 -22.72 11.01
N PHE A 127 7.56 -21.99 10.01
CA PHE A 127 6.18 -21.52 9.95
C PHE A 127 5.58 -21.82 8.56
N GLU A 128 4.27 -22.02 8.52
CA GLU A 128 3.49 -22.20 7.31
C GLU A 128 2.46 -21.08 7.22
N VAL A 129 2.32 -20.50 6.03
CA VAL A 129 1.32 -19.47 5.75
C VAL A 129 0.44 -19.92 4.61
N GLU A 130 -0.86 -19.84 4.82
CA GLU A 130 -1.86 -20.20 3.84
C GLU A 130 -2.72 -18.99 3.47
N THR A 131 -3.03 -18.83 2.19
CA THR A 131 -3.97 -17.80 1.74
C THR A 131 -4.92 -18.29 0.66
N LEU A 132 -6.16 -17.82 0.73
CA LEU A 132 -7.23 -18.18 -0.21
C LEU A 132 -7.46 -17.06 -1.24
N ASN A 133 -7.98 -17.44 -2.41
CA ASN A 133 -8.39 -16.54 -3.49
C ASN A 133 -7.24 -15.71 -4.11
N ILE A 134 -6.04 -16.31 -4.24
CA ILE A 134 -5.00 -15.72 -5.08
C ILE A 134 -5.40 -15.88 -6.54
N LEU A 135 -5.48 -14.74 -7.26
CA LEU A 135 -5.99 -14.69 -8.62
C LEU A 135 -5.17 -15.50 -9.63
N THR A 136 -3.85 -15.63 -9.43
CA THR A 136 -2.95 -16.32 -10.37
C THR A 136 -1.77 -16.98 -9.66
N ALA A 137 -1.32 -18.12 -10.17
CA ALA A 137 -0.13 -18.80 -9.66
C ALA A 137 1.15 -17.95 -9.75
N GLY A 138 1.26 -17.06 -10.74
CA GLY A 138 2.38 -16.12 -10.86
C GLY A 138 2.45 -15.13 -9.70
N LEU A 139 1.31 -14.57 -9.29
CA LEU A 139 1.24 -13.68 -8.13
C LEU A 139 1.62 -14.43 -6.84
N GLY A 140 1.13 -15.66 -6.66
CA GLY A 140 1.49 -16.48 -5.48
C GLY A 140 2.98 -16.79 -5.40
N ALA A 141 3.63 -17.08 -6.54
CA ALA A 141 5.07 -17.29 -6.59
C ALA A 141 5.87 -16.01 -6.24
N GLU A 142 5.44 -14.85 -6.72
CA GLU A 142 6.06 -13.56 -6.40
C GLU A 142 5.94 -13.22 -4.91
N VAL A 143 4.76 -13.44 -4.33
CA VAL A 143 4.52 -13.27 -2.88
C VAL A 143 5.44 -14.21 -2.09
N GLY A 144 5.52 -15.49 -2.48
CA GLY A 144 6.41 -16.45 -1.83
C GLY A 144 7.88 -16.03 -1.88
N ALA A 145 8.35 -15.46 -2.98
CA ALA A 145 9.73 -14.94 -3.10
C ALA A 145 9.98 -13.71 -2.20
N LEU A 146 8.98 -12.84 -2.05
CA LEU A 146 9.05 -11.70 -1.13
C LEU A 146 9.08 -12.16 0.33
N VAL A 147 8.23 -13.12 0.71
CA VAL A 147 8.21 -13.69 2.06
C VAL A 147 9.52 -14.40 2.36
N ALA A 148 10.07 -15.17 1.41
CA ALA A 148 11.38 -15.81 1.55
C ALA A 148 12.50 -14.80 1.81
N SER A 149 12.41 -13.60 1.22
CA SER A 149 13.35 -12.50 1.42
C SER A 149 13.15 -11.76 2.74
N ALA A 150 11.91 -11.71 3.24
CA ALA A 150 11.55 -11.08 4.51
C ALA A 150 11.96 -11.91 5.73
N LYS A 151 11.97 -13.24 5.59
CA LYS A 151 12.20 -14.14 6.71
C LYS A 151 13.65 -14.07 7.21
N PRO A 152 13.89 -14.34 8.50
CA PRO A 152 15.24 -14.52 9.01
C PRO A 152 15.97 -15.70 8.32
N ALA A 153 17.26 -15.53 8.01
CA ALA A 153 18.04 -16.49 7.21
C ALA A 153 18.06 -17.94 7.74
N ALA A 154 17.73 -18.18 9.01
CA ALA A 154 17.73 -19.49 9.66
C ALA A 154 16.33 -20.11 9.91
N VAL A 155 15.24 -19.41 9.61
CA VAL A 155 13.87 -19.85 9.93
C VAL A 155 13.17 -20.33 8.67
N GLY A 156 13.02 -21.63 8.44
CA GLY A 156 12.33 -22.13 7.24
C GLY A 156 10.85 -21.75 7.20
N GLY A 157 10.22 -21.91 6.05
CA GLY A 157 8.78 -21.85 5.98
C GLY A 157 8.21 -22.27 4.65
N GLN A 158 6.89 -22.27 4.60
CA GLN A 158 6.12 -22.65 3.43
C GLN A 158 4.98 -21.66 3.23
N PHE A 159 4.78 -21.25 1.98
CA PHE A 159 3.63 -20.47 1.57
C PHE A 159 2.76 -21.29 0.62
N SER A 160 1.56 -21.63 1.07
CA SER A 160 0.55 -22.39 0.33
C SER A 160 -0.56 -21.43 -0.11
N PHE A 161 -0.93 -21.43 -1.38
CA PHE A 161 -1.97 -20.52 -1.89
C PHE A 161 -2.97 -21.21 -2.82
N PHE A 162 -4.22 -20.75 -2.75
CA PHE A 162 -5.35 -21.37 -3.41
C PHE A 162 -6.07 -20.36 -4.33
N GLU A 163 -6.56 -20.84 -5.47
CA GLU A 163 -7.24 -20.01 -6.48
C GLU A 163 -8.64 -19.57 -6.05
N SER A 164 -9.35 -20.39 -5.27
CA SER A 164 -10.65 -19.99 -4.69
C SER A 164 -11.03 -20.84 -3.48
N ALA A 165 -11.88 -20.30 -2.61
CA ALA A 165 -12.55 -21.06 -1.56
C ALA A 165 -13.87 -21.72 -2.06
N PRO A 166 -14.24 -22.94 -1.58
CA PRO A 166 -13.47 -23.84 -0.73
C PRO A 166 -12.34 -24.57 -1.51
N PRO A 167 -11.21 -24.90 -0.85
CA PRO A 167 -10.05 -25.50 -1.51
C PRO A 167 -10.29 -26.94 -1.99
N PHE A 168 -11.23 -27.65 -1.35
CA PHE A 168 -11.70 -28.98 -1.76
C PHE A 168 -13.19 -28.91 -2.08
N THR A 169 -13.56 -29.36 -3.28
CA THR A 169 -14.95 -29.49 -3.72
C THR A 169 -15.29 -30.94 -4.01
N PHE A 170 -16.54 -31.32 -3.75
CA PHE A 170 -17.12 -32.55 -4.28
C PHE A 170 -17.97 -32.19 -5.50
N ASP A 171 -17.87 -32.96 -6.58
CA ASP A 171 -18.76 -32.76 -7.73
C ASP A 171 -20.22 -33.03 -7.33
N THR A 172 -21.12 -32.24 -7.92
CA THR A 172 -22.56 -32.31 -7.76
C THR A 172 -23.23 -33.51 -8.44
N ALA A 173 -22.50 -34.44 -9.07
CA ALA A 173 -23.10 -35.60 -9.74
C ALA A 173 -22.36 -36.95 -9.61
N SER A 174 -21.20 -37.05 -8.97
CA SER A 174 -20.54 -38.34 -8.79
C SER A 174 -19.64 -38.41 -7.55
N PHE A 175 -19.53 -39.59 -6.95
CA PHE A 175 -18.73 -39.89 -5.75
C PHE A 175 -17.21 -39.87 -6.01
N GLY A 176 -16.70 -38.86 -6.70
CA GLY A 176 -15.27 -38.65 -6.97
C GLY A 176 -14.73 -37.43 -6.21
N PHE A 177 -13.47 -37.51 -5.81
CA PHE A 177 -12.70 -36.32 -5.41
C PHE A 177 -12.42 -35.49 -6.67
N ASP A 178 -12.65 -34.18 -6.62
CA ASP A 178 -12.34 -33.22 -7.69
C ASP A 178 -10.85 -32.86 -7.68
N ASP A 179 -10.37 -32.23 -8.75
CA ASP A 179 -9.06 -31.58 -8.77
C ASP A 179 -9.08 -30.40 -7.79
N GLY A 180 -8.43 -30.56 -6.63
CA GLY A 180 -8.38 -29.53 -5.59
C GLY A 180 -7.82 -28.20 -6.11
N LYS A 181 -8.27 -27.08 -5.54
CA LYS A 181 -7.95 -25.73 -6.03
C LYS A 181 -6.63 -25.17 -5.49
N LEU A 182 -5.66 -26.05 -5.25
CA LEU A 182 -4.31 -25.66 -4.86
C LEU A 182 -3.63 -25.01 -6.06
N ALA A 183 -3.34 -23.73 -5.95
CA ALA A 183 -2.71 -22.97 -7.02
C ALA A 183 -1.18 -23.11 -6.99
N GLY A 184 -0.60 -23.32 -5.81
CA GLY A 184 0.81 -23.64 -5.67
C GLY A 184 1.30 -23.62 -4.22
N VAL A 185 2.53 -24.07 -4.07
CA VAL A 185 3.28 -24.06 -2.81
C VAL A 185 4.68 -23.55 -3.09
N VAL A 186 5.17 -22.62 -2.27
CA VAL A 186 6.54 -22.10 -2.31
C VAL A 186 7.19 -22.40 -0.97
N GLY A 187 8.24 -23.23 -0.96
CA GLY A 187 9.06 -23.49 0.22
C GLY A 187 10.32 -22.62 0.24
N PHE A 188 10.75 -22.20 1.43
CA PHE A 188 11.90 -21.32 1.64
C PHE A 188 12.63 -21.55 2.97
#